data_AF-A0A8H6SSQ6-F1
#
_entry.id   AF-A0A8H6SSQ6-F1
#
_cell.length_a   1.000
_cell.length_b   1.000
_cell.length_c   1.000
_cell.angle_alpha   90.00
_cell.angle_beta   90.00
_cell.angle_gamma   90.00
#
_symmetry.space_group_name_H-M   'P 1'
#
loop_
_entity.id
_entity.type
_entity.pdbx_description
1 polymer ?
#
loop_
_entity_poly.entity_id
_entity_poly.type
_entity_poly.pdbx_seq_one_letter_code
_entity_poly.pdbx_strand_id
1 'polypeptide(L)'
;MGEWREEVMILGAEWDRLPLSFGAEEALWAKRGVEVDVSKLGGPQAEGLVAYAAKHADMYRNLARRAEIIRTRPKLARGHRAEREINHVYVDVDEAEEGRRADGLVEDDDMDEQGNDSDEENEE
;
A
#
# COMPACT_ATOMS: atom_id res chain seq x y z
N MET A 1 -5.84 -8.21 -33.36
CA MET A 1 -6.87 -8.49 -32.32
C MET A 1 -6.41 -9.51 -31.25
N GLY A 2 -5.15 -9.97 -31.26
CA GLY A 2 -4.63 -10.95 -30.28
C GLY A 2 -3.89 -10.33 -29.09
N GLU A 3 -3.03 -9.35 -29.34
CA GLU A 3 -2.12 -8.75 -28.32
C GLU A 3 -2.87 -8.13 -27.14
N TRP A 4 -3.89 -7.31 -27.40
CA TRP A 4 -4.68 -6.70 -26.32
C TRP A 4 -5.39 -7.72 -25.39
N ARG A 5 -5.85 -8.84 -25.94
CA ARG A 5 -6.50 -9.88 -25.12
C ARG A 5 -5.48 -10.59 -24.24
N GLU A 6 -4.28 -10.82 -24.77
CA GLU A 6 -3.17 -11.41 -24.02
C GLU A 6 -2.72 -10.49 -22.89
N GLU A 7 -2.55 -9.20 -23.16
CA GLU A 7 -2.24 -8.19 -22.14
C GLU A 7 -3.27 -8.15 -21.02
N VAL A 8 -4.57 -8.15 -21.36
CA VAL A 8 -5.65 -8.17 -20.36
C VAL A 8 -5.62 -9.44 -19.51
N MET A 9 -5.30 -10.61 -20.10
CA MET A 9 -5.15 -11.86 -19.35
C MET A 9 -3.94 -11.83 -18.42
N ILE A 10 -2.79 -11.32 -18.89
CA ILE A 10 -1.58 -11.20 -18.09
C ILE A 10 -1.84 -10.28 -16.90
N LEU A 11 -2.40 -9.10 -17.15
CA LEU A 11 -2.76 -8.15 -16.09
C LEU A 11 -3.72 -8.80 -15.09
N GLY A 12 -4.74 -9.52 -15.54
CA GLY A 12 -5.66 -10.24 -14.64
C GLY A 12 -4.93 -11.24 -13.73
N ALA A 13 -4.02 -12.04 -14.30
CA ALA A 13 -3.24 -13.01 -13.55
C ALA A 13 -2.26 -12.34 -12.57
N GLU A 14 -1.65 -11.21 -12.94
CA GLU A 14 -0.80 -10.41 -12.04
C GLU A 14 -1.60 -9.83 -10.88
N TRP A 15 -2.80 -9.32 -11.16
CA TRP A 15 -3.73 -8.82 -10.15
C TRP A 15 -4.15 -9.91 -9.16
N ASP A 16 -4.40 -11.14 -9.63
CA ASP A 16 -4.73 -12.27 -8.76
C ASP A 16 -3.54 -12.71 -7.89
N ARG A 17 -2.31 -12.55 -8.39
CA ARG A 17 -1.10 -12.93 -7.65
C ARG A 17 -0.69 -11.90 -6.60
N LEU A 18 -1.11 -10.64 -6.75
CA LEU A 18 -0.62 -9.53 -5.94
C LEU A 18 -0.84 -9.69 -4.42
N PRO A 19 -2.00 -10.15 -3.91
CA PRO A 19 -2.16 -10.39 -2.48
C PRO A 19 -1.21 -11.49 -1.96
N LEU A 20 -0.93 -12.50 -2.79
CA LEU A 20 -0.04 -13.61 -2.42
C LEU A 20 1.42 -13.18 -2.35
N SER A 21 1.88 -12.32 -3.26
CA SER A 21 3.25 -11.80 -3.21
C SER A 21 3.45 -10.92 -1.98
N PHE A 22 2.49 -10.07 -1.64
CA PHE A 22 2.56 -9.29 -0.40
C PHE A 22 2.52 -10.17 0.86
N GLY A 23 1.70 -11.23 0.88
CA GLY A 23 1.71 -12.20 1.99
C GLY A 23 3.05 -12.94 2.13
N ALA A 24 3.72 -13.26 1.02
CA ALA A 24 5.05 -13.87 1.05
C ALA A 24 6.11 -12.91 1.63
N GLU A 25 6.07 -11.63 1.25
CA GLU A 25 6.95 -10.60 1.81
C GLU A 25 6.69 -10.37 3.30
N GLU A 26 5.41 -10.32 3.73
CA GLU A 26 5.05 -10.25 5.15
C GLU A 26 5.70 -11.37 5.96
N ALA A 27 5.55 -12.61 5.50
CA ALA A 27 6.13 -13.78 6.16
C ALA A 27 7.66 -13.72 6.21
N LEU A 28 8.30 -13.24 5.13
CA LEU A 28 9.74 -13.07 5.08
C LEU A 28 10.23 -12.06 6.13
N TRP A 29 9.57 -10.91 6.25
CA TRP A 29 9.92 -9.89 7.22
C TRP A 29 9.63 -10.31 8.66
N ALA A 30 8.51 -10.98 8.91
CA ALA A 30 8.20 -11.56 10.21
C ALA A 30 9.29 -12.55 10.65
N LYS A 31 9.73 -13.43 9.73
CA LYS A 31 10.83 -14.36 9.99
C LYS A 31 12.14 -13.65 10.31
N ARG A 32 12.49 -12.61 9.55
CA ARG A 32 13.71 -11.82 9.80
C ARG A 32 13.74 -11.22 11.21
N GLY A 33 12.61 -10.76 11.73
CA GLY A 33 12.51 -10.25 13.10
C GLY A 33 12.83 -11.31 14.16
N VAL A 34 12.37 -12.55 13.95
CA VAL A 34 12.65 -13.69 14.85
C VAL A 34 14.12 -14.14 14.79
N GLU A 35 14.76 -14.01 13.63
CA GLU A 35 16.14 -14.45 13.42
C GLU A 35 17.20 -13.43 13.90
N VAL A 36 16.79 -12.28 14.45
CA VAL A 36 17.73 -11.29 14.99
C VAL A 36 18.44 -11.84 16.23
N ASP A 37 19.76 -11.98 16.14
CA ASP A 37 20.61 -12.45 17.23
C ASP A 37 20.98 -11.31 18.19
N VAL A 38 20.16 -11.14 19.23
CA VAL A 38 20.35 -10.11 20.27
C VAL A 38 21.71 -10.23 20.97
N SER A 39 22.25 -11.45 21.08
CA SER A 39 23.51 -11.69 21.78
C SER A 39 24.73 -11.16 21.03
N LYS A 40 24.66 -11.13 19.69
CA LYS A 40 25.76 -10.67 18.83
C LYS A 40 25.73 -9.18 18.53
N LEU A 41 24.53 -8.59 18.44
CA LEU A 41 24.33 -7.21 17.97
C LEU A 41 24.29 -6.19 19.12
N GLY A 42 24.05 -6.64 20.36
CA GLY A 42 23.78 -5.75 21.49
C GLY A 42 22.32 -5.28 21.50
N GLY A 43 21.80 -5.01 22.70
CA GLY A 43 20.36 -4.78 22.93
C GLY A 43 19.73 -3.72 22.02
N PRO A 44 20.21 -2.46 22.02
CA PRO A 44 19.58 -1.39 21.25
C PRO A 44 19.58 -1.60 19.74
N GLN A 45 20.66 -2.17 19.19
CA GLN A 45 20.75 -2.44 17.77
C GLN A 45 19.84 -3.61 17.36
N ALA A 46 19.78 -4.65 18.17
CA ALA A 46 18.89 -5.78 17.93
C ALA A 46 17.42 -5.36 18.01
N GLU A 47 17.05 -4.55 19.00
CA GLU A 47 15.70 -3.99 19.13
C GLU A 47 15.29 -3.17 17.91
N GLY A 48 16.18 -2.29 17.41
CA GLY A 48 15.93 -1.53 16.20
C GLY A 48 15.67 -2.41 14.97
N LEU A 49 16.42 -3.50 14.82
CA LEU A 49 16.23 -4.45 13.71
C LEU A 49 14.92 -5.24 13.83
N VAL A 50 14.55 -5.66 15.05
CA VAL A 50 13.26 -6.32 15.32
C VAL A 50 12.11 -5.38 15.00
N ALA A 51 12.16 -4.13 15.49
CA ALA A 51 11.12 -3.12 15.24
C ALA A 51 11.00 -2.81 13.74
N TYR A 52 12.13 -2.68 13.05
CA TYR A 52 12.16 -2.47 11.60
C TYR A 52 11.51 -3.63 10.83
N ALA A 53 11.86 -4.87 11.18
CA ALA A 53 11.28 -6.06 10.56
C ALA A 53 9.77 -6.17 10.83
N ALA A 54 9.34 -5.91 12.07
CA ALA A 54 7.92 -5.90 12.45
C ALA A 54 7.12 -4.84 11.66
N LYS A 55 7.66 -3.63 11.52
CA LYS A 55 7.03 -2.56 10.73
C LYS A 55 6.84 -2.96 9.26
N HIS A 56 7.83 -3.62 8.65
CA HIS A 56 7.72 -4.07 7.27
C HIS A 56 6.70 -5.20 7.13
N ALA A 57 6.69 -6.16 8.06
CA ALA A 57 5.68 -7.21 8.07
C ALA A 57 4.26 -6.62 8.13
N ASP A 58 4.01 -5.66 9.03
CA ASP A 58 2.70 -5.00 9.13
C ASP A 58 2.32 -4.22 7.86
N MET A 59 3.27 -3.50 7.26
CA MET A 59 3.06 -2.81 5.98
C MET A 59 2.61 -3.79 4.88
N TYR A 60 3.31 -4.91 4.70
CA TYR A 60 2.96 -5.90 3.69
C TYR A 60 1.63 -6.61 3.99
N ARG A 61 1.31 -6.85 5.26
CA ARG A 61 -0.01 -7.34 5.67
C ARG A 61 -1.12 -6.39 5.22
N ASN A 62 -0.94 -5.09 5.45
CA ASN A 62 -1.92 -4.08 5.06
C ASN A 62 -2.04 -3.97 3.53
N LEU A 63 -0.94 -4.08 2.80
CA LEU A 63 -0.97 -4.14 1.33
C LEU A 63 -1.69 -5.38 0.81
N ALA A 64 -1.43 -6.56 1.38
CA ALA A 64 -2.11 -7.80 1.03
C ALA A 64 -3.63 -7.68 1.24
N ARG A 65 -4.06 -7.14 2.39
CA ARG A 65 -5.48 -6.88 2.66
C ARG A 65 -6.11 -5.92 1.66
N ARG A 66 -5.44 -4.80 1.37
CA ARG A 66 -5.93 -3.81 0.39
C ARG A 66 -6.02 -4.41 -1.02
N ALA A 67 -5.02 -5.18 -1.43
CA ALA A 67 -5.03 -5.88 -2.71
C ALA A 67 -6.21 -6.85 -2.79
N GLU A 68 -6.47 -7.61 -1.73
CA GLU A 68 -7.60 -8.54 -1.68
C GLU A 68 -8.96 -7.83 -1.74
N ILE A 69 -9.10 -6.69 -1.03
CA ILE A 69 -10.30 -5.86 -1.11
C ILE A 69 -10.49 -5.33 -2.54
N ILE A 70 -9.46 -4.76 -3.15
CA ILE A 70 -9.55 -4.22 -4.51
C ILE A 70 -9.90 -5.32 -5.53
N ARG A 71 -9.32 -6.51 -5.35
CA ARG A 71 -9.55 -7.67 -6.23
C ARG A 71 -10.98 -8.19 -6.15
N THR A 72 -11.55 -8.23 -4.94
CA THR A 72 -12.86 -8.85 -4.69
C THR A 72 -14.02 -7.85 -4.70
N ARG A 73 -13.76 -6.56 -4.51
CA ARG A 73 -14.81 -5.54 -4.45
C ARG A 73 -15.48 -5.34 -5.82
N PRO A 74 -16.82 -5.32 -5.90
CA PRO A 74 -17.52 -5.04 -7.14
C PRO A 74 -17.13 -3.67 -7.68
N LYS A 75 -16.73 -3.63 -8.96
CA LYS A 75 -16.40 -2.38 -9.65
C LYS A 75 -17.70 -1.59 -9.84
N LEU A 76 -17.83 -0.48 -9.13
CA LEU A 76 -18.95 0.44 -9.31
C LEU A 76 -18.87 1.06 -10.72
N ALA A 77 -20.03 1.29 -11.33
CA ALA A 77 -20.11 1.96 -12.62
C ALA A 77 -19.49 3.36 -12.55
N ARG A 78 -19.04 3.87 -13.71
CA ARG A 78 -18.46 5.20 -13.85
C ARG A 78 -19.42 6.26 -13.26
N GLY A 79 -18.92 7.12 -12.36
CA GLY A 79 -19.73 8.14 -11.67
C GLY A 79 -20.20 7.77 -10.27
N HIS A 80 -19.92 6.56 -9.77
CA HIS A 80 -20.17 6.18 -8.38
C HIS A 80 -18.87 6.22 -7.56
N ARG A 81 -18.85 7.08 -6.53
CA ARG A 81 -17.75 7.17 -5.58
C ARG A 81 -17.84 5.96 -4.65
N ALA A 82 -16.81 5.12 -4.64
CA ALA A 82 -16.73 4.03 -3.67
C ALA A 82 -16.69 4.62 -2.26
N GLU A 83 -17.59 4.16 -1.39
CA GLU A 83 -17.56 4.49 0.02
C GLU A 83 -16.21 3.99 0.58
N ARG A 84 -15.36 4.94 1.01
CA ARG A 84 -14.10 4.62 1.65
C ARG A 84 -14.43 3.99 2.99
N GLU A 85 -14.28 2.68 3.07
CA GLU A 85 -14.36 1.95 4.33
C GLU A 85 -13.06 2.26 5.08
N ILE A 86 -13.11 3.28 5.94
CA ILE A 86 -12.01 3.63 6.82
C ILE A 86 -11.99 2.57 7.91
N ASN A 87 -11.20 1.52 7.70
CA ASN A 87 -10.84 0.61 8.78
C ASN A 87 -9.96 1.41 9.75
N HIS A 88 -10.57 1.91 10.82
CA HIS A 88 -9.84 2.45 11.96
C HIS A 88 -8.97 1.32 12.52
N VAL A 89 -7.70 1.28 12.10
CA VAL A 89 -6.70 0.50 12.81
C VAL A 89 -6.48 1.23 14.13
N TYR A 90 -7.19 0.77 15.17
CA TYR A 90 -6.85 1.13 16.54
C TYR A 90 -5.46 0.54 16.80
N VAL A 91 -4.45 1.39 16.67
CA VAL A 91 -3.15 1.13 17.29
C VAL A 91 -3.38 1.44 18.76
N ASP A 92 -3.45 0.41 19.60
CA ASP A 92 -3.37 0.58 21.05
C ASP A 92 -1.98 1.16 21.34
N VAL A 93 -1.93 2.49 21.45
CA VAL A 93 -0.77 3.24 21.91
C VAL A 93 -0.78 3.12 23.43
N ASP A 94 -0.25 2.01 23.93
CA ASP A 94 0.08 1.91 25.36
C ASP A 94 1.26 2.85 25.67
N GLU A 95 0.88 3.91 26.38
CA GLU A 95 1.64 4.76 27.30
C GLU A 95 2.86 5.59 26.83
N ALA A 96 2.59 6.90 26.83
CA ALA A 96 3.39 7.96 27.43
C ALA A 96 4.62 8.52 26.68
N GLU A 97 4.39 9.57 25.89
CA GLU A 97 5.09 10.83 26.15
C GLU A 97 4.30 12.05 25.64
N GLU A 98 4.17 13.05 26.51
CA GLU A 98 3.53 14.34 26.31
C GLU A 98 4.07 15.12 25.10
N GLY A 99 3.18 15.64 24.23
CA GLY A 99 3.59 16.67 23.28
C GLY A 99 2.60 16.98 22.17
N ARG A 100 1.61 17.82 22.45
CA ARG A 100 0.72 18.44 21.45
C ARG A 100 1.47 19.04 20.25
N ARG A 101 1.07 18.61 19.04
CA ARG A 101 0.66 19.43 17.87
C ARG A 101 0.19 18.44 16.79
N ALA A 102 -1.10 18.21 16.64
CA ALA A 102 -2.04 19.04 15.89
C ALA A 102 -1.56 19.30 14.46
N ASP A 103 -2.30 18.68 13.54
CA ASP A 103 -2.49 19.04 12.14
C ASP A 103 -1.35 18.74 11.16
N GLY A 104 -1.65 17.79 10.28
CA GLY A 104 -0.84 17.36 9.15
C GLY A 104 -1.75 16.63 8.18
N LEU A 105 -2.90 17.22 7.85
CA LEU A 105 -3.61 16.93 6.62
C LEU A 105 -2.62 17.14 5.47
N VAL A 106 -2.07 16.04 4.95
CA VAL A 106 -1.48 16.07 3.61
C VAL A 106 -2.66 15.93 2.67
N GLU A 107 -3.23 17.08 2.28
CA GLU A 107 -4.00 17.19 1.05
C GLU A 107 -3.00 16.91 -0.07
N ASP A 108 -3.02 15.68 -0.62
CA ASP A 108 -2.41 15.40 -1.90
C ASP A 108 -3.17 16.24 -2.93
N ASP A 109 -2.55 17.36 -3.29
CA ASP A 109 -2.99 18.29 -4.32
C ASP A 109 -3.13 17.51 -5.63
N ASP A 110 -4.36 17.44 -6.12
CA ASP A 110 -4.75 16.84 -7.39
C ASP A 110 -3.97 17.55 -8.51
N MET A 111 -2.85 16.96 -8.94
CA MET A 111 -2.20 17.31 -10.21
C MET A 111 -3.09 16.81 -11.35
N ASP A 112 -4.10 17.62 -11.66
CA ASP A 112 -4.88 17.53 -12.88
C ASP A 112 -3.93 17.57 -14.09
N GLU A 113 -3.76 16.40 -14.70
CA GLU A 113 -3.17 16.18 -16.02
C GLU A 113 -4.03 16.92 -17.06
N GLN A 114 -3.76 18.21 -17.25
CA GLN A 114 -4.43 19.00 -18.29
C GLN A 114 -4.10 18.43 -19.66
N GLY A 115 -5.15 17.91 -20.29
CA GLY A 115 -5.18 17.47 -21.67
C GLY A 115 -4.74 18.58 -22.62
N ASN A 116 -3.85 18.17 -23.51
CA ASN A 116 -3.33 18.89 -24.66
C ASN A 116 -4.45 19.11 -25.69
N ASP A 117 -5.18 20.22 -25.61
CA ASP A 117 -6.03 20.71 -26.71
C ASP A 117 -5.16 21.51 -27.69
N SER A 118 -4.50 20.78 -28.60
CA SER A 118 -3.83 21.34 -29.77
C SER A 118 -4.88 21.56 -30.86
N ASP A 119 -5.56 22.71 -30.82
CA ASP A 119 -6.45 23.17 -31.89
C ASP A 119 -5.63 24.06 -32.85
N GLU A 120 -5.03 23.42 -33.86
CA GLU A 120 -4.33 24.09 -34.96
C GLU A 120 -5.37 24.38 -36.05
N GLU A 121 -6.19 25.41 -35.83
CA GLU A 121 -7.04 25.98 -36.88
C GLU A 121 -6.19 26.78 -37.85
N ASN A 122 -6.07 26.19 -39.04
CA ASN A 122 -5.48 26.73 -40.24
C ASN A 122 -6.44 27.76 -40.89
N GLU A 123 -6.19 29.05 -40.69
CA GLU A 123 -6.78 30.11 -41.51
C GLU A 123 -5.76 31.21 -41.90
N GLU A 124 -5.60 31.33 -43.23
CA GLU A 124 -4.91 32.34 -44.07
C GLU A 124 -3.38 32.32 -44.27
#